data_AF-A0A959IH85-F1
#
_entry.id   AF-A0A959IH85-F1
#
_cell.length_a   1.000
_cell.length_b   1.000
_cell.length_c   1.000
_cell.angle_alpha   90.00
_cell.angle_beta   90.00
_cell.angle_gamma   90.00
#
_symmetry.space_group_name_H-M   'P 1'
#
loop_
_entity.id
_entity.type
_entity.pdbx_description
1 polymer ?
#
loop_
_entity_poly.entity_id
_entity_poly.type
_entity_poly.pdbx_seq_one_letter_code
_entity_poly.pdbx_strand_id
1 'polypeptide(L)'
;MSTTFSRRQFVTAISMLAAGSTVGAPLHFGLGNKKLRVVLTGTGVRGTSFWGKRLVQEYPDILEFVGLCDINPGRLEYAKEYMGVNCPVFTNFEEMIGTVKPDLVIVTTKDSTHHEFIIKGLDMGCDVLTEKPLTTDEGKCQAILDAERRSNKNLIVGFNYRWSPYMTKVKELLAKKSVGPLTSVDFHWYLNTYHGASYFRRWHGLRQSSGSLWVHKATHHFDLLNWWIDSDPVEVFAYGALEHYGSNGPFRGDKCRTCEHKKDCKFYWDITKDERSMRLYVDNEKYDGYIRDNCLFRHDINIYDKMSAQVKYANGVVLNYSLTTYSPFEGWRVAFNGKDGRVEAWQDIPWMKNENLDQSELHAAEMNQNNGGDDVEANPVILHNLWNKYQTIPVAHERGGHGGGDGRLQDKIFKDPSAPDPLHHAAGVRDGAMSCLIGIAARKSIESGHPVRIAELTDLEPRAERLLD
;
A
#
# COMPACT_ATOMS: atom_id res chain seq x y z
N MET A 1 23.88 -23.06 40.23
CA MET A 1 23.87 -21.78 40.98
C MET A 1 23.36 -20.71 40.03
N SER A 2 22.22 -20.15 40.41
CA SER A 2 21.54 -19.03 39.74
C SER A 2 22.45 -17.82 39.68
N THR A 3 22.59 -17.18 38.52
CA THR A 3 22.95 -15.77 38.43
C THR A 3 21.97 -15.07 37.51
N THR A 4 20.99 -14.50 38.17
CA THR A 4 20.12 -13.41 37.74
C THR A 4 20.91 -12.26 37.11
N PHE A 5 20.48 -11.78 35.94
CA PHE A 5 20.70 -10.38 35.56
C PHE A 5 19.36 -9.73 35.24
N SER A 6 19.00 -8.72 36.03
CA SER A 6 17.88 -7.82 35.77
C SER A 6 18.38 -6.38 35.69
N ARG A 7 17.90 -5.65 34.67
CA ARG A 7 17.52 -4.22 34.65
C ARG A 7 18.53 -3.17 35.17
N ARG A 8 19.12 -2.38 34.24
CA ARG A 8 18.84 -0.93 33.99
C ARG A 8 19.99 -0.21 33.27
N GLN A 9 19.59 0.66 32.35
CA GLN A 9 20.22 1.91 31.87
C GLN A 9 21.47 1.83 30.97
N PHE A 10 21.31 2.27 29.72
CA PHE A 10 22.17 3.31 29.18
C PHE A 10 21.37 4.24 28.26
N VAL A 11 21.36 5.52 28.61
CA VAL A 11 20.84 6.64 27.79
C VAL A 11 22.00 7.14 26.94
N THR A 12 21.78 7.37 25.65
CA THR A 12 22.53 8.41 24.94
C THR A 12 21.61 9.10 23.95
N ALA A 13 21.28 10.33 24.29
CA ALA A 13 20.72 11.31 23.38
C ALA A 13 21.81 11.70 22.36
N ILE A 14 21.46 11.72 21.08
CA ILE A 14 22.16 12.54 20.10
C ILE A 14 21.11 13.40 19.42
N SER A 15 20.97 14.62 19.92
CA SER A 15 20.46 15.73 19.15
C SER A 15 21.67 16.42 18.53
N MET A 16 21.85 16.32 17.22
CA MET A 16 22.53 17.36 16.43
C MET A 16 22.19 17.19 14.94
N LEU A 17 21.69 18.29 14.39
CA LEU A 17 21.42 18.59 12.98
C LEU A 17 22.41 17.95 12.00
N ALA A 18 21.89 17.09 11.12
CA ALA A 18 22.26 17.05 9.72
C ALA A 18 20.97 16.81 8.92
N ALA A 19 20.65 17.75 8.03
CA ALA A 19 19.59 17.57 7.04
C ALA A 19 19.88 16.30 6.22
N GLY A 20 18.88 15.44 6.05
CA GLY A 20 18.85 14.48 4.95
C GLY A 20 19.33 13.04 5.20
N SER A 21 19.52 12.60 6.43
CA SER A 21 19.89 11.21 6.71
C SER A 21 19.19 10.64 7.94
N THR A 22 17.94 10.20 7.77
CA THR A 22 17.38 9.17 8.65
C THR A 22 17.49 7.83 7.92
N VAL A 23 18.64 7.18 8.10
CA VAL A 23 18.72 5.72 8.07
C VAL A 23 17.62 5.25 9.03
N GLY A 24 16.74 4.34 8.58
CA GLY A 24 15.62 3.86 9.37
C GLY A 24 16.13 3.36 10.73
N ALA A 25 15.94 4.16 11.78
CA ALA A 25 16.27 3.75 13.13
C ALA A 25 15.46 2.49 13.45
N PRO A 26 16.02 1.53 14.21
CA PRO A 26 15.28 0.35 14.62
C PRO A 26 13.99 0.81 15.31
N LEU A 27 12.86 0.36 14.78
CA LEU A 27 11.53 0.63 15.33
C LEU A 27 11.53 0.18 16.79
N HIS A 28 11.50 1.12 17.72
CA HIS A 28 11.42 0.79 19.14
C HIS A 28 10.15 1.43 19.70
N PHE A 29 9.08 0.64 19.70
CA PHE A 29 7.93 0.90 20.57
C PHE A 29 8.40 0.56 22.00
N GLY A 30 8.88 1.58 22.72
CA GLY A 30 9.42 1.44 24.06
C GLY A 30 8.36 0.97 25.05
N LEU A 31 8.15 -0.34 25.15
CA LEU A 31 7.18 -0.93 26.04
C LEU A 31 7.89 -1.88 27.01
N GLY A 32 7.71 -1.63 28.31
CA GLY A 32 7.99 -2.64 29.34
C GLY A 32 6.95 -3.77 29.28
N ASN A 33 6.59 -4.34 30.44
CA ASN A 33 5.55 -5.39 30.56
C ASN A 33 4.10 -4.92 30.24
N LYS A 34 3.89 -3.83 29.49
CA LYS A 34 2.55 -3.28 29.18
C LYS A 34 2.24 -3.48 27.69
N LYS A 35 0.99 -3.82 27.39
CA LYS A 35 0.48 -3.90 26.01
C LYS A 35 0.59 -2.54 25.32
N LEU A 36 0.90 -2.55 24.03
CA LEU A 36 0.84 -1.38 23.15
C LEU A 36 -0.60 -0.89 23.05
N ARG A 37 -0.85 0.38 23.39
CA ARG A 37 -2.18 0.98 23.31
C ARG A 37 -2.39 1.56 21.92
N VAL A 38 -3.30 0.96 21.15
CA VAL A 38 -3.53 1.28 19.74
C VAL A 38 -4.89 1.93 19.55
N VAL A 39 -4.97 2.93 18.67
CA VAL A 39 -6.25 3.41 18.11
C VAL A 39 -6.33 3.16 16.61
N LEU A 40 -7.54 2.92 16.11
CA LEU A 40 -7.81 2.77 14.68
C LEU A 40 -8.63 3.95 14.17
N THR A 41 -8.13 4.68 13.17
CA THR A 41 -8.82 5.79 12.52
C THR A 41 -9.17 5.42 11.09
N GLY A 42 -10.47 5.32 10.81
CA GLY A 42 -11.03 4.80 9.56
C GLY A 42 -11.44 3.34 9.67
N THR A 43 -12.72 3.08 9.95
CA THR A 43 -13.26 1.74 10.20
C THR A 43 -13.85 1.09 8.95
N GLY A 44 -13.28 1.39 7.78
CA GLY A 44 -13.57 0.68 6.54
C GLY A 44 -13.04 -0.76 6.54
N VAL A 45 -13.27 -1.50 5.46
CA VAL A 45 -12.91 -2.93 5.37
C VAL A 45 -11.43 -3.19 5.65
N ARG A 46 -10.52 -2.32 5.18
CA ARG A 46 -9.07 -2.49 5.42
C ARG A 46 -8.71 -2.27 6.89
N GLY A 47 -9.30 -1.26 7.53
CA GLY A 47 -9.13 -0.99 8.95
C GLY A 47 -9.68 -2.12 9.82
N THR A 48 -10.93 -2.54 9.63
CA THR A 48 -11.59 -3.50 10.51
C THR A 48 -11.11 -4.95 10.32
N SER A 49 -10.65 -5.32 9.12
CA SER A 49 -10.12 -6.67 8.86
C SER A 49 -8.62 -6.76 9.13
N PHE A 50 -7.80 -6.15 8.26
CA PHE A 50 -6.34 -6.33 8.25
C PHE A 50 -5.67 -5.70 9.47
N TRP A 51 -6.00 -4.45 9.79
CA TRP A 51 -5.42 -3.74 10.94
C TRP A 51 -6.24 -3.85 12.22
N GLY A 52 -7.43 -4.48 12.18
CA GLY A 52 -8.35 -4.56 13.30
C GLY A 52 -8.46 -5.98 13.83
N LYS A 53 -9.40 -6.74 13.27
CA LYS A 53 -9.72 -8.11 13.69
C LYS A 53 -8.48 -9.02 13.68
N ARG A 54 -7.67 -8.97 12.62
CA ARG A 54 -6.45 -9.78 12.53
C ARG A 54 -5.47 -9.43 13.67
N LEU A 55 -5.31 -8.14 13.98
CA LEU A 55 -4.42 -7.76 15.08
C LEU A 55 -4.90 -8.25 16.45
N VAL A 56 -6.21 -8.18 16.69
CA VAL A 56 -6.84 -8.73 17.91
C VAL A 56 -6.61 -10.23 18.03
N GLN A 57 -6.69 -10.97 16.92
CA GLN A 57 -6.54 -12.42 16.90
C GLN A 57 -5.08 -12.87 17.04
N GLU A 58 -4.16 -12.21 16.34
CA GLU A 58 -2.76 -12.65 16.19
C GLU A 58 -1.81 -12.05 17.23
N TYR A 59 -2.16 -10.90 17.82
CA TYR A 59 -1.30 -10.17 18.78
C TYR A 59 -2.01 -9.78 20.10
N PRO A 60 -2.93 -10.59 20.66
CA PRO A 60 -3.73 -10.20 21.82
C PRO A 60 -2.89 -9.92 23.07
N ASP A 61 -1.71 -10.54 23.20
CA ASP A 61 -0.83 -10.37 24.35
C ASP A 61 0.11 -9.15 24.21
N ILE A 62 0.23 -8.60 23.01
CA ILE A 62 1.19 -7.55 22.67
C ILE A 62 0.50 -6.18 22.60
N LEU A 63 -0.72 -6.12 22.07
CA LEU A 63 -1.44 -4.86 21.87
C LEU A 63 -2.89 -4.93 22.34
N GLU A 64 -3.48 -3.76 22.58
CA GLU A 64 -4.90 -3.59 22.84
C GLU A 64 -5.45 -2.36 22.09
N PHE A 65 -6.66 -2.47 21.56
CA PHE A 65 -7.37 -1.31 21.03
C PHE A 65 -7.99 -0.51 22.16
N VAL A 66 -7.57 0.76 22.29
CA VAL A 66 -8.08 1.68 23.32
C VAL A 66 -9.08 2.70 22.78
N GLY A 67 -9.25 2.78 21.45
CA GLY A 67 -10.30 3.58 20.82
C GLY A 67 -10.40 3.35 19.32
N LEU A 68 -11.59 3.59 18.77
CA LEU A 68 -11.85 3.61 17.32
C LEU A 68 -12.39 4.99 16.92
N CYS A 69 -11.98 5.47 15.75
CA CYS A 69 -12.46 6.74 15.20
C CYS A 69 -12.93 6.59 13.74
N ASP A 70 -14.11 7.09 13.44
CA ASP A 70 -14.65 7.21 12.06
C ASP A 70 -15.72 8.30 12.04
N ILE A 71 -15.90 8.96 10.90
CA ILE A 71 -16.98 9.94 10.72
C ILE A 71 -18.37 9.26 10.71
N ASN A 72 -18.40 7.95 10.48
CA ASN A 72 -19.62 7.16 10.38
C ASN A 72 -19.85 6.34 11.68
N PRO A 73 -20.79 6.76 12.56
CA PRO A 73 -21.04 6.07 13.82
C PRO A 73 -21.57 4.64 13.63
N GLY A 74 -22.31 4.37 12.55
CA GLY A 74 -22.77 3.01 12.27
C GLY A 74 -21.64 2.04 11.91
N ARG A 75 -20.58 2.54 11.25
CA ARG A 75 -19.35 1.74 11.02
C ARG A 75 -18.56 1.49 12.29
N LEU A 76 -18.56 2.44 13.23
CA LEU A 76 -17.93 2.26 14.54
C LEU A 76 -18.57 1.11 15.34
N GLU A 77 -19.90 1.06 15.36
CA GLU A 77 -20.62 -0.03 16.02
C GLU A 77 -20.33 -1.39 15.36
N TYR A 78 -20.40 -1.45 14.02
CA TYR A 78 -20.01 -2.65 13.28
C TYR A 78 -18.56 -3.07 13.57
N ALA A 79 -17.63 -2.11 13.61
CA ALA A 79 -16.22 -2.38 13.85
C ALA A 79 -15.97 -3.01 15.22
N LYS A 80 -16.60 -2.49 16.28
CA LYS A 80 -16.50 -3.07 17.64
C LYS A 80 -16.90 -4.54 17.65
N GLU A 81 -18.06 -4.84 17.08
CA GLU A 81 -18.58 -6.21 17.01
C GLU A 81 -17.66 -7.11 16.16
N TYR A 82 -17.34 -6.68 14.94
CA TYR A 82 -16.57 -7.49 13.99
C TYR A 82 -15.15 -7.79 14.47
N MET A 83 -14.50 -6.80 15.09
CA MET A 83 -13.15 -6.93 15.66
C MET A 83 -13.15 -7.63 17.02
N GLY A 84 -14.28 -7.68 17.73
CA GLY A 84 -14.36 -8.25 19.07
C GLY A 84 -13.67 -7.37 20.14
N VAL A 85 -13.73 -6.05 20.00
CA VAL A 85 -13.06 -5.09 20.91
C VAL A 85 -14.06 -4.36 21.79
N ASN A 86 -13.66 -4.10 23.04
CA ASN A 86 -14.45 -3.35 24.01
C ASN A 86 -13.76 -2.02 24.38
N CYS A 87 -13.69 -1.10 23.42
CA CYS A 87 -13.12 0.23 23.60
C CYS A 87 -14.13 1.34 23.26
N PRO A 88 -13.91 2.57 23.74
CA PRO A 88 -14.72 3.73 23.36
C PRO A 88 -14.58 4.05 21.85
N VAL A 89 -15.63 4.64 21.29
CA VAL A 89 -15.70 5.06 19.88
C VAL A 89 -15.86 6.57 19.81
N PHE A 90 -15.29 7.18 18.78
CA PHE A 90 -15.26 8.62 18.61
C PHE A 90 -15.54 9.00 17.16
N THR A 91 -16.26 10.10 16.95
CA THR A 91 -16.36 10.75 15.63
C THR A 91 -15.39 11.93 15.50
N ASN A 92 -14.71 12.29 16.60
CA ASN A 92 -13.68 13.33 16.65
C ASN A 92 -12.33 12.71 17.05
N PHE A 93 -11.34 12.86 16.17
CA PHE A 93 -10.01 12.30 16.36
C PHE A 93 -9.26 12.93 17.55
N GLU A 94 -9.27 14.25 17.71
CA GLU A 94 -8.55 14.93 18.77
C GLU A 94 -9.12 14.60 20.15
N GLU A 95 -10.45 14.49 20.24
CA GLU A 95 -11.14 14.01 21.44
C GLU A 95 -10.71 12.59 21.80
N MET A 96 -10.63 11.68 20.81
CA MET A 96 -10.13 10.32 21.01
C MET A 96 -8.72 10.36 21.60
N ILE A 97 -7.77 11.02 20.92
CA ILE A 97 -6.36 11.03 21.36
C ILE A 97 -6.23 11.66 22.75
N GLY A 98 -6.92 12.77 23.03
CA GLY A 98 -6.89 13.43 24.34
C GLY A 98 -7.48 12.58 25.48
N THR A 99 -8.50 11.77 25.17
CA THR A 99 -9.20 10.92 26.13
C THR A 99 -8.41 9.64 26.42
N VAL A 100 -8.03 8.89 25.39
CA VAL A 100 -7.47 7.54 25.56
C VAL A 100 -5.95 7.49 25.55
N LYS A 101 -5.29 8.57 25.10
CA LYS A 101 -3.82 8.74 25.10
C LYS A 101 -3.09 7.48 24.59
N PRO A 102 -3.25 7.13 23.31
CA PRO A 102 -2.66 5.92 22.74
C PRO A 102 -1.17 6.09 22.47
N ASP A 103 -0.48 4.96 22.35
CA ASP A 103 0.93 4.90 21.93
C ASP A 103 1.05 4.97 20.40
N LEU A 104 0.15 4.27 19.70
CA LEU A 104 0.14 4.13 18.24
C LEU A 104 -1.22 4.50 17.63
N VAL A 105 -1.20 5.33 16.59
CA VAL A 105 -2.35 5.63 15.74
C VAL A 105 -2.22 4.83 14.44
N ILE A 106 -3.21 3.99 14.15
CA ILE A 106 -3.36 3.34 12.84
C ILE A 106 -4.31 4.15 11.97
N VAL A 107 -3.85 4.62 10.81
CA VAL A 107 -4.61 5.42 9.84
C VAL A 107 -5.00 4.57 8.63
N THR A 108 -6.30 4.37 8.45
CA THR A 108 -6.92 3.57 7.36
C THR A 108 -8.12 4.28 6.75
N THR A 109 -8.07 5.62 6.72
CA THR A 109 -9.15 6.45 6.18
C THR A 109 -9.13 6.47 4.65
N LYS A 110 -9.83 7.43 4.06
CA LYS A 110 -9.75 7.72 2.63
C LYS A 110 -8.37 8.32 2.31
N ASP A 111 -7.78 8.01 1.15
CA ASP A 111 -6.43 8.47 0.77
C ASP A 111 -6.26 10.00 0.95
N SER A 112 -7.26 10.77 0.50
CA SER A 112 -7.23 12.24 0.55
C SER A 112 -7.15 12.83 1.96
N THR A 113 -7.48 12.05 3.00
CA THR A 113 -7.51 12.47 4.40
C THR A 113 -6.39 11.84 5.25
N HIS A 114 -5.54 10.96 4.69
CA HIS A 114 -4.44 10.34 5.44
C HIS A 114 -3.56 11.39 6.14
N HIS A 115 -3.13 12.41 5.39
CA HIS A 115 -2.30 13.49 5.91
C HIS A 115 -2.86 14.16 7.17
N GLU A 116 -4.18 14.38 7.26
CA GLU A 116 -4.80 15.02 8.43
C GLU A 116 -4.55 14.22 9.70
N PHE A 117 -4.81 12.91 9.64
CA PHE A 117 -4.70 12.04 10.81
C PHE A 117 -3.25 11.65 11.11
N ILE A 118 -2.41 11.54 10.08
CA ILE A 118 -0.96 11.34 10.26
C ILE A 118 -0.36 12.54 11.00
N ILE A 119 -0.57 13.75 10.48
CA ILE A 119 0.00 14.98 11.04
C ILE A 119 -0.50 15.19 12.48
N LYS A 120 -1.82 15.07 12.72
CA LYS A 120 -2.37 15.20 14.07
C LYS A 120 -1.83 14.14 15.03
N GLY A 121 -1.72 12.88 14.62
CA GLY A 121 -1.17 11.82 15.45
C GLY A 121 0.27 12.11 15.87
N LEU A 122 1.12 12.50 14.92
CA LEU A 122 2.50 12.88 15.17
C LEU A 122 2.61 14.12 16.09
N ASP A 123 1.87 15.19 15.78
CA ASP A 123 1.88 16.43 16.57
C ASP A 123 1.34 16.26 18.00
N MET A 124 0.45 15.28 18.20
CA MET A 124 -0.08 14.91 19.52
C MET A 124 0.80 13.89 20.26
N GLY A 125 1.97 13.54 19.71
CA GLY A 125 2.98 12.72 20.36
C GLY A 125 2.75 11.21 20.28
N CYS A 126 1.98 10.74 19.30
CA CYS A 126 1.80 9.32 19.02
C CYS A 126 2.74 8.86 17.89
N ASP A 127 3.19 7.60 17.93
CA ASP A 127 3.70 6.97 16.71
C ASP A 127 2.52 6.75 15.75
N VAL A 128 2.80 6.71 14.44
CA VAL A 128 1.78 6.54 13.42
C VAL A 128 2.13 5.38 12.50
N LEU A 129 1.15 4.52 12.25
CA LEU A 129 1.17 3.55 11.17
C LEU A 129 0.06 3.92 10.20
N THR A 130 0.40 4.18 8.93
CA THR A 130 -0.60 4.50 7.91
C THR A 130 -0.68 3.42 6.85
N GLU A 131 -1.90 3.15 6.39
CA GLU A 131 -2.09 2.52 5.09
C GLU A 131 -1.51 3.40 3.98
N LYS A 132 -1.15 2.73 2.88
CA LYS A 132 -0.77 3.40 1.65
C LYS A 132 -2.04 3.87 0.90
N PRO A 133 -1.93 4.88 0.02
CA PRO A 133 -0.76 5.73 -0.21
C PRO A 133 -0.49 6.63 0.99
N LEU A 134 0.71 7.22 1.07
CA LEU A 134 1.02 8.17 2.13
C LEU A 134 0.05 9.38 2.11
N THR A 135 -0.24 9.89 0.90
CA THR A 135 -1.20 10.98 0.64
C THR A 135 -1.46 11.11 -0.87
N THR A 136 -2.23 12.11 -1.31
CA THR A 136 -2.72 12.28 -2.69
C THR A 136 -2.04 13.38 -3.51
N ASP A 137 -1.33 14.31 -2.87
CA ASP A 137 -0.67 15.44 -3.53
C ASP A 137 0.61 15.88 -2.81
N GLU A 138 1.41 16.66 -3.51
CA GLU A 138 2.75 17.06 -3.11
C GLU A 138 2.77 17.99 -1.88
N GLY A 139 1.80 18.91 -1.77
CA GLY A 139 1.74 19.84 -0.64
C GLY A 139 1.40 19.11 0.66
N LYS A 140 0.46 18.16 0.61
CA LYS A 140 0.18 17.27 1.74
C LYS A 140 1.36 16.36 2.07
N CYS A 141 2.12 15.93 1.06
CA CYS A 141 3.30 15.09 1.26
C CYS A 141 4.38 15.86 2.02
N GLN A 142 4.65 17.10 1.62
CA GLN A 142 5.55 18.00 2.34
C GLN A 142 5.08 18.22 3.80
N ALA A 143 3.79 18.46 4.01
CA ALA A 143 3.26 18.67 5.35
C ALA A 143 3.45 17.45 6.29
N ILE A 144 3.37 16.23 5.75
CA ILE A 144 3.68 14.99 6.49
C ILE A 144 5.18 14.91 6.81
N LEU A 145 6.05 15.20 5.84
CA LEU A 145 7.50 15.21 6.04
C LEU A 145 7.90 16.20 7.15
N ASP A 146 7.32 17.39 7.14
CA ASP A 146 7.56 18.41 8.16
C ASP A 146 7.00 18.00 9.53
N ALA A 147 5.93 17.20 9.58
CA ALA A 147 5.35 16.69 10.82
C ALA A 147 6.20 15.59 11.46
N GLU A 148 6.72 14.68 10.64
CA GLU A 148 7.63 13.63 11.11
C GLU A 148 8.91 14.25 11.69
N ARG A 149 9.53 15.20 10.98
CA ARG A 149 10.74 15.89 11.42
C ARG A 149 10.59 16.63 12.75
N ARG A 150 9.41 17.22 13.03
CA ARG A 150 9.18 18.01 14.26
C ARG A 150 8.62 17.21 15.43
N SER A 151 7.99 16.05 15.20
CA SER A 151 7.29 15.28 16.24
C SER A 151 8.21 14.39 17.08
N ASN A 152 9.41 14.07 16.58
CA ASN A 152 10.29 13.04 17.16
C ASN A 152 9.55 11.69 17.37
N LYS A 153 8.62 11.39 16.46
CA LYS A 153 7.80 10.17 16.44
C LYS A 153 8.03 9.40 15.16
N ASN A 154 7.69 8.13 15.18
CA ASN A 154 7.89 7.25 14.03
C ASN A 154 6.65 7.22 13.15
N LEU A 155 6.87 7.20 11.84
CA LEU A 155 5.85 6.97 10.82
C LEU A 155 6.19 5.73 9.98
N ILE A 156 5.34 4.71 10.08
CA ILE A 156 5.42 3.48 9.28
C ILE A 156 4.39 3.54 8.17
N VAL A 157 4.78 3.18 6.94
CA VAL A 157 3.87 3.02 5.81
C VAL A 157 3.67 1.55 5.51
N GLY A 158 2.42 1.10 5.41
CA GLY A 158 2.03 -0.30 5.25
C GLY A 158 2.33 -0.93 3.87
N PHE A 159 3.59 -0.92 3.41
CA PHE A 159 4.02 -1.58 2.16
C PHE A 159 4.26 -3.08 2.35
N ASN A 160 3.17 -3.82 2.50
CA ASN A 160 3.13 -5.28 2.63
C ASN A 160 3.80 -6.06 1.48
N TYR A 161 3.81 -5.55 0.25
CA TYR A 161 4.39 -6.26 -0.89
C TYR A 161 5.89 -6.53 -0.77
N ARG A 162 6.67 -5.68 -0.08
CA ARG A 162 8.10 -5.95 0.16
C ARG A 162 8.31 -7.28 0.88
N TRP A 163 7.39 -7.63 1.76
CA TRP A 163 7.47 -8.78 2.66
C TRP A 163 7.06 -10.12 2.02
N SER A 164 6.57 -10.12 0.77
CA SER A 164 6.28 -11.36 0.06
C SER A 164 7.58 -12.09 -0.29
N PRO A 165 7.71 -13.41 -0.04
CA PRO A 165 8.90 -14.19 -0.39
C PRO A 165 9.29 -14.08 -1.87
N TYR A 166 8.31 -13.93 -2.78
CA TYR A 166 8.57 -13.74 -4.21
C TYR A 166 9.28 -12.42 -4.48
N MET A 167 8.78 -11.32 -3.91
CA MET A 167 9.36 -9.99 -4.06
C MET A 167 10.74 -9.89 -3.38
N THR A 168 10.88 -10.51 -2.20
CA THR A 168 12.17 -10.64 -1.50
C THR A 168 13.19 -11.39 -2.33
N LYS A 169 12.82 -12.49 -3.00
CA LYS A 169 13.76 -13.22 -3.86
C LYS A 169 14.28 -12.36 -5.01
N VAL A 170 13.42 -11.55 -5.63
CA VAL A 170 13.84 -10.59 -6.66
C VAL A 170 14.84 -9.58 -6.05
N LYS A 171 14.54 -9.00 -4.88
CA LYS A 171 15.49 -8.09 -4.19
C LYS A 171 16.83 -8.76 -3.91
N GLU A 172 16.85 -9.99 -3.41
CA GLU A 172 18.10 -10.72 -3.14
C GLU A 172 18.97 -10.87 -4.39
N LEU A 173 18.36 -11.20 -5.54
CA LEU A 173 19.10 -11.38 -6.80
C LEU A 173 19.71 -10.07 -7.28
N LEU A 174 18.97 -8.97 -7.15
CA LEU A 174 19.41 -7.64 -7.53
C LEU A 174 20.47 -7.09 -6.57
N ALA A 175 20.29 -7.27 -5.26
CA ALA A 175 21.26 -6.87 -4.25
C ALA A 175 22.60 -7.63 -4.38
N LYS A 176 22.55 -8.90 -4.79
CA LYS A 176 23.75 -9.70 -5.14
C LYS A 176 24.40 -9.30 -6.46
N LYS A 177 23.84 -8.33 -7.18
CA LYS A 177 24.29 -7.89 -8.52
C LYS A 177 24.39 -9.06 -9.51
N SER A 178 23.43 -10.01 -9.43
CA SER A 178 23.43 -11.23 -10.27
C SER A 178 23.40 -10.94 -11.78
N VAL A 179 23.02 -9.73 -12.19
CA VAL A 179 22.98 -9.27 -13.59
C VAL A 179 23.85 -8.02 -13.83
N GLY A 180 24.78 -7.73 -12.92
CA GLY A 180 25.59 -6.52 -12.95
C GLY A 180 24.80 -5.25 -12.65
N PRO A 181 25.37 -4.06 -12.91
CA PRO A 181 24.67 -2.79 -12.77
C PRO A 181 23.42 -2.75 -13.66
N LEU A 182 22.28 -2.36 -13.07
CA LEU A 182 21.02 -2.20 -13.80
C LEU A 182 21.10 -1.04 -14.79
N THR A 183 20.43 -1.20 -15.93
CA THR A 183 20.32 -0.17 -16.97
C THR A 183 18.86 0.23 -17.20
N SER A 184 17.95 -0.73 -17.22
CA SER A 184 16.53 -0.45 -17.43
C SER A 184 15.61 -1.49 -16.80
N VAL A 185 14.37 -1.09 -16.55
CA VAL A 185 13.32 -1.97 -16.03
C VAL A 185 12.07 -1.81 -16.88
N ASP A 186 11.45 -2.94 -17.26
CA ASP A 186 10.16 -2.96 -17.95
C ASP A 186 9.13 -3.59 -17.00
N PHE A 187 8.16 -2.81 -16.52
CA PHE A 187 7.15 -3.27 -15.57
C PHE A 187 5.74 -3.06 -16.10
N HIS A 188 4.99 -4.14 -16.24
CA HIS A 188 3.59 -4.12 -16.62
C HIS A 188 2.73 -4.74 -15.53
N TRP A 189 1.71 -4.00 -15.08
CA TRP A 189 0.68 -4.49 -14.17
C TRP A 189 -0.68 -4.48 -14.87
N TYR A 190 -1.43 -5.58 -14.71
CA TYR A 190 -2.74 -5.77 -15.31
C TYR A 190 -3.75 -5.98 -14.19
N LEU A 191 -4.76 -5.11 -14.12
CA LEU A 191 -5.96 -5.36 -13.32
C LEU A 191 -7.03 -5.91 -14.25
N ASN A 192 -7.65 -7.01 -13.83
CA ASN A 192 -8.79 -7.54 -14.55
C ASN A 192 -10.00 -6.59 -14.50
N THR A 193 -11.04 -6.93 -15.25
CA THR A 193 -12.32 -6.22 -15.28
C THR A 193 -13.10 -6.26 -13.96
N TYR A 194 -12.69 -7.08 -12.97
CA TYR A 194 -13.31 -7.12 -11.65
C TYR A 194 -12.63 -6.14 -10.68
N HIS A 195 -11.33 -6.33 -10.43
CA HIS A 195 -10.53 -5.54 -9.51
C HIS A 195 -10.40 -4.09 -10.01
N GLY A 196 -10.14 -3.89 -11.30
CA GLY A 196 -10.15 -2.58 -11.92
C GLY A 196 -11.48 -1.86 -11.68
N ALA A 197 -12.59 -2.49 -12.07
CA ALA A 197 -13.93 -1.92 -11.86
C ALA A 197 -14.22 -1.60 -10.37
N SER A 198 -13.72 -2.41 -9.44
CA SER A 198 -13.90 -2.18 -8.00
C SER A 198 -13.36 -0.81 -7.54
N TYR A 199 -12.28 -0.31 -8.15
CA TYR A 199 -11.75 1.02 -7.83
C TYR A 199 -12.69 2.10 -8.35
N PHE A 200 -13.05 2.03 -9.63
CA PHE A 200 -13.82 3.07 -10.29
C PHE A 200 -15.25 3.19 -9.78
N ARG A 201 -15.85 2.13 -9.19
CA ARG A 201 -17.15 2.23 -8.47
C ARG A 201 -17.07 3.05 -7.18
N ARG A 202 -15.90 3.09 -6.54
CA ARG A 202 -15.71 3.72 -5.24
C ARG A 202 -15.20 5.15 -5.41
N TRP A 203 -14.99 5.82 -4.28
CA TRP A 203 -14.34 7.13 -4.25
C TRP A 203 -12.96 7.12 -4.92
N HIS A 204 -12.31 5.96 -5.10
CA HIS A 204 -11.03 5.86 -5.82
C HIS A 204 -11.12 6.35 -7.27
N GLY A 205 -12.30 6.27 -7.90
CA GLY A 205 -12.56 6.83 -9.23
C GLY A 205 -12.59 8.36 -9.29
N LEU A 206 -12.38 9.05 -8.16
CA LEU A 206 -12.44 10.50 -8.03
C LEU A 206 -11.05 11.06 -7.66
N ARG A 207 -10.51 11.96 -8.47
CA ARG A 207 -9.19 12.59 -8.31
C ARG A 207 -9.03 13.27 -6.97
N GLN A 208 -10.04 14.02 -6.52
CA GLN A 208 -10.06 14.69 -5.22
C GLN A 208 -10.03 13.72 -4.02
N SER A 209 -10.25 12.44 -4.28
CA SER A 209 -10.36 11.40 -3.25
C SER A 209 -9.13 10.51 -3.16
N SER A 210 -8.50 10.17 -4.29
CA SER A 210 -7.38 9.21 -4.38
C SER A 210 -6.15 9.76 -5.10
N GLY A 211 -6.22 10.97 -5.67
CA GLY A 211 -5.22 11.52 -6.60
C GLY A 211 -5.32 10.88 -8.00
N SER A 212 -5.29 9.55 -8.07
CA SER A 212 -5.62 8.67 -9.20
C SER A 212 -5.11 7.26 -8.86
N LEU A 213 -5.28 6.28 -9.75
CA LEU A 213 -4.63 4.98 -9.57
C LEU A 213 -3.10 5.00 -9.71
N TRP A 214 -2.51 6.08 -10.24
CA TRP A 214 -1.08 6.35 -10.13
C TRP A 214 -0.61 6.46 -8.68
N VAL A 215 -1.48 6.97 -7.80
CA VAL A 215 -1.18 7.16 -6.39
C VAL A 215 -1.75 6.02 -5.56
N HIS A 216 -3.02 5.65 -5.75
CA HIS A 216 -3.65 4.63 -4.90
C HIS A 216 -3.12 3.19 -5.12
N LYS A 217 -3.06 2.74 -6.39
CA LYS A 217 -2.64 1.37 -6.73
C LYS A 217 -1.15 1.33 -7.05
N ALA A 218 -0.69 2.20 -7.95
CA ALA A 218 0.68 2.15 -8.45
C ALA A 218 1.72 2.55 -7.39
N THR A 219 1.36 3.19 -6.27
CA THR A 219 2.29 3.38 -5.15
C THR A 219 2.88 2.06 -4.64
N HIS A 220 2.15 0.93 -4.68
CA HIS A 220 2.74 -0.36 -4.34
C HIS A 220 3.85 -0.75 -5.31
N HIS A 221 3.63 -0.48 -6.59
CA HIS A 221 4.55 -0.85 -7.66
C HIS A 221 5.79 0.05 -7.64
N PHE A 222 5.59 1.34 -7.46
CA PHE A 222 6.67 2.33 -7.36
C PHE A 222 7.49 2.14 -6.10
N ASP A 223 6.86 1.78 -4.98
CA ASP A 223 7.58 1.38 -3.77
C ASP A 223 8.50 0.17 -4.02
N LEU A 224 7.95 -0.91 -4.61
CA LEU A 224 8.73 -2.09 -4.99
C LEU A 224 9.88 -1.75 -5.93
N LEU A 225 9.64 -0.92 -6.95
CA LEU A 225 10.67 -0.49 -7.90
C LEU A 225 11.77 0.31 -7.23
N ASN A 226 11.42 1.30 -6.40
CA ASN A 226 12.40 2.08 -5.65
C ASN A 226 13.24 1.16 -4.74
N TRP A 227 12.63 0.14 -4.14
CA TRP A 227 13.30 -0.82 -3.27
C TRP A 227 14.20 -1.79 -4.04
N TRP A 228 13.73 -2.35 -5.15
CA TRP A 228 14.49 -3.26 -6.01
C TRP A 228 15.65 -2.58 -6.72
N ILE A 229 15.44 -1.39 -7.27
CA ILE A 229 16.45 -0.60 -7.99
C ILE A 229 17.46 0.00 -7.02
N ASP A 230 17.06 0.25 -5.76
CA ASP A 230 17.86 0.89 -4.73
C ASP A 230 18.29 2.33 -5.10
N SER A 231 17.41 3.06 -5.78
CA SER A 231 17.63 4.47 -6.16
C SER A 231 16.32 5.23 -6.10
N ASP A 232 16.38 6.51 -5.77
CA ASP A 232 15.20 7.37 -5.81
C ASP A 232 14.92 7.87 -7.25
N PRO A 233 13.65 8.14 -7.58
CA PRO A 233 13.24 8.71 -8.86
C PRO A 233 13.65 10.19 -8.97
N VAL A 234 13.98 10.63 -10.19
CA VAL A 234 14.41 12.02 -10.50
C VAL A 234 13.43 12.73 -11.41
N GLU A 235 12.95 12.06 -12.45
CA GLU A 235 12.10 12.66 -13.48
C GLU A 235 11.07 11.64 -13.97
N VAL A 236 9.84 12.10 -14.18
CA VAL A 236 8.72 11.29 -14.67
C VAL A 236 8.09 11.95 -15.89
N PHE A 237 7.88 11.18 -16.95
CA PHE A 237 7.04 11.56 -18.08
C PHE A 237 5.95 10.52 -18.28
N ALA A 238 4.70 10.92 -18.49
CA ALA A 238 3.58 9.99 -18.53
C ALA A 238 2.49 10.35 -19.51
N TYR A 239 1.77 9.32 -19.96
CA TYR A 239 0.53 9.41 -20.70
C TYR A 239 -0.59 8.71 -19.92
N GLY A 240 -1.79 9.27 -20.00
CA GLY A 240 -2.97 8.62 -19.46
C GLY A 240 -4.27 9.20 -20.00
N ALA A 241 -5.31 8.38 -20.00
CA ALA A 241 -6.64 8.74 -20.47
C ALA A 241 -7.72 7.97 -19.69
N LEU A 242 -8.95 8.48 -19.75
CA LEU A 242 -10.17 7.79 -19.30
C LEU A 242 -10.94 7.35 -20.54
N GLU A 243 -10.85 6.08 -20.91
CA GLU A 243 -11.36 5.55 -22.19
C GLU A 243 -12.34 4.38 -22.05
N HIS A 244 -12.35 3.69 -20.91
CA HIS A 244 -13.16 2.50 -20.70
C HIS A 244 -14.28 2.72 -19.68
N TYR A 245 -13.99 3.39 -18.57
CA TYR A 245 -14.95 3.68 -17.50
C TYR A 245 -15.56 5.09 -17.63
N GLY A 246 -16.41 5.44 -16.67
CA GLY A 246 -17.04 6.76 -16.61
C GLY A 246 -17.94 7.02 -17.82
N SER A 247 -17.81 8.20 -18.40
CA SER A 247 -18.62 8.65 -19.55
C SER A 247 -18.51 7.77 -20.80
N ASN A 248 -17.55 6.84 -20.87
CA ASN A 248 -17.38 5.94 -22.02
C ASN A 248 -18.33 4.73 -22.03
N GLY A 249 -19.08 4.49 -20.95
CA GLY A 249 -20.06 3.41 -20.88
C GLY A 249 -21.33 3.64 -21.73
N PRO A 250 -21.99 2.57 -22.20
CA PRO A 250 -23.18 2.64 -23.07
C PRO A 250 -24.49 2.96 -22.33
N PHE A 251 -24.54 2.79 -21.01
CA PHE A 251 -25.69 3.06 -20.17
C PHE A 251 -25.22 3.51 -18.78
N ARG A 252 -26.13 4.11 -18.00
CA ARG A 252 -25.83 4.65 -16.67
C ARG A 252 -27.01 4.46 -15.74
N GLY A 253 -26.72 4.36 -14.46
CA GLY A 253 -27.70 4.41 -13.38
C GLY A 253 -27.04 5.01 -12.15
N ASP A 254 -27.76 5.14 -11.04
CA ASP A 254 -27.19 5.74 -9.83
C ASP A 254 -26.24 4.76 -9.13
N LYS A 255 -26.73 3.55 -8.85
CA LYS A 255 -26.00 2.46 -8.18
C LYS A 255 -26.44 1.09 -8.68
N CYS A 256 -25.57 0.09 -8.55
CA CYS A 256 -25.80 -1.23 -9.13
C CYS A 256 -27.09 -1.87 -8.62
N ARG A 257 -27.32 -1.93 -7.31
CA ARG A 257 -28.48 -2.64 -6.74
C ARG A 257 -29.85 -2.13 -7.20
N THR A 258 -29.95 -0.88 -7.66
CA THR A 258 -31.19 -0.27 -8.17
C THR A 258 -31.17 -0.04 -9.68
N CYS A 259 -30.14 -0.52 -10.39
CA CYS A 259 -29.94 -0.22 -11.81
C CYS A 259 -30.91 -0.99 -12.70
N GLU A 260 -31.58 -0.29 -13.61
CA GLU A 260 -32.48 -0.88 -14.62
C GLU A 260 -31.74 -1.75 -15.64
N HIS A 261 -30.46 -1.44 -15.89
CA HIS A 261 -29.59 -2.15 -16.84
C HIS A 261 -28.90 -3.39 -16.25
N LYS A 262 -29.33 -3.89 -15.09
CA LYS A 262 -28.67 -5.03 -14.41
C LYS A 262 -28.55 -6.31 -15.26
N LYS A 263 -29.46 -6.52 -16.22
CA LYS A 263 -29.45 -7.68 -17.13
C LYS A 263 -28.40 -7.55 -18.24
N ASP A 264 -28.14 -6.33 -18.71
CA ASP A 264 -27.26 -6.05 -19.84
C ASP A 264 -25.85 -5.64 -19.41
N CYS A 265 -25.69 -5.17 -18.17
CA CYS A 265 -24.43 -4.72 -17.64
C CYS A 265 -23.51 -5.87 -17.24
N LYS A 266 -22.47 -6.13 -18.05
CA LYS A 266 -21.38 -7.07 -17.72
C LYS A 266 -20.64 -6.74 -16.42
N PHE A 267 -20.74 -5.49 -15.98
CA PHE A 267 -20.20 -4.99 -14.73
C PHE A 267 -21.28 -4.85 -13.64
N TYR A 268 -22.41 -5.53 -13.72
CA TYR A 268 -23.36 -5.53 -12.60
C TYR A 268 -22.70 -6.21 -11.39
N TRP A 269 -22.72 -5.54 -10.23
CA TRP A 269 -22.23 -6.10 -8.97
C TRP A 269 -23.28 -5.87 -7.88
N ASP A 270 -23.76 -6.97 -7.30
CA ASP A 270 -24.82 -6.95 -6.31
C ASP A 270 -24.23 -6.98 -4.90
N ILE A 271 -24.08 -5.81 -4.31
CA ILE A 271 -23.58 -5.66 -2.94
C ILE A 271 -24.47 -6.34 -1.90
N THR A 272 -25.76 -6.58 -2.22
CA THR A 272 -26.71 -7.17 -1.26
C THR A 272 -26.45 -8.65 -0.98
N LYS A 273 -25.63 -9.30 -1.80
CA LYS A 273 -25.23 -10.70 -1.62
C LYS A 273 -24.14 -10.91 -0.57
N ASP A 274 -23.49 -9.84 -0.09
CA ASP A 274 -22.45 -9.91 0.94
C ASP A 274 -22.94 -9.23 2.21
N GLU A 275 -23.28 -10.03 3.24
CA GLU A 275 -23.81 -9.54 4.51
C GLU A 275 -22.86 -8.54 5.17
N ARG A 276 -21.55 -8.80 5.11
CA ARG A 276 -20.54 -7.87 5.63
C ARG A 276 -20.61 -6.52 4.94
N SER A 277 -20.68 -6.48 3.61
CA SER A 277 -20.77 -5.23 2.85
C SER A 277 -22.08 -4.50 3.11
N MET A 278 -23.19 -5.24 3.31
CA MET A 278 -24.46 -4.65 3.72
C MET A 278 -24.33 -3.94 5.06
N ARG A 279 -23.88 -4.68 6.09
CA ARG A 279 -23.75 -4.15 7.46
C ARG A 279 -22.73 -3.02 7.59
N LEU A 280 -21.62 -3.09 6.84
CA LEU A 280 -20.56 -2.09 6.93
C LEU A 280 -20.84 -0.84 6.07
N TYR A 281 -21.45 -0.99 4.89
CA TYR A 281 -21.64 0.13 3.95
C TYR A 281 -23.11 0.51 3.78
N VAL A 282 -23.94 -0.42 3.32
CA VAL A 282 -25.33 -0.13 2.92
C VAL A 282 -26.16 0.41 4.08
N ASP A 283 -26.13 -0.27 5.23
CA ASP A 283 -26.93 0.10 6.40
C ASP A 283 -26.50 1.46 7.00
N ASN A 284 -25.32 1.93 6.60
CA ASN A 284 -24.64 3.11 7.12
C ASN A 284 -24.56 4.28 6.13
N GLU A 285 -25.16 4.16 4.94
CA GLU A 285 -25.19 5.22 3.92
C GLU A 285 -25.84 6.52 4.43
N LYS A 286 -26.79 6.40 5.37
CA LYS A 286 -27.50 7.54 5.99
C LYS A 286 -26.60 8.51 6.76
N TYR A 287 -25.39 8.11 7.14
CA TYR A 287 -24.47 8.94 7.92
C TYR A 287 -23.51 9.77 7.06
N ASP A 288 -23.08 9.24 5.89
CA ASP A 288 -22.04 9.88 5.07
C ASP A 288 -22.35 9.90 3.56
N GLY A 289 -23.45 9.30 3.12
CA GLY A 289 -23.82 9.19 1.72
C GLY A 289 -22.90 8.28 0.89
N TYR A 290 -21.99 7.53 1.50
CA TYR A 290 -21.02 6.73 0.75
C TYR A 290 -21.65 5.47 0.15
N ILE A 291 -21.94 5.55 -1.14
CA ILE A 291 -22.39 4.42 -1.95
C ILE A 291 -21.18 3.62 -2.43
N ARG A 292 -21.06 2.33 -2.06
CA ARG A 292 -19.93 1.48 -2.46
C ARG A 292 -20.12 0.82 -3.83
N ASP A 293 -21.35 0.55 -4.22
CA ASP A 293 -21.75 -0.09 -5.48
C ASP A 293 -22.21 0.93 -6.54
N ASN A 294 -21.60 2.12 -6.61
CA ASN A 294 -21.99 3.10 -7.63
C ASN A 294 -21.88 2.53 -9.05
N CYS A 295 -22.61 3.15 -9.97
CA CYS A 295 -22.40 2.91 -11.38
C CYS A 295 -20.96 3.19 -11.80
N LEU A 296 -20.36 2.20 -12.47
CA LEU A 296 -19.02 2.25 -13.04
C LEU A 296 -18.90 3.23 -14.22
N PHE A 297 -20.04 3.63 -14.77
CA PHE A 297 -20.16 4.54 -15.91
C PHE A 297 -20.74 5.91 -15.52
N ARG A 298 -20.78 6.26 -14.23
CA ARG A 298 -21.22 7.59 -13.80
C ARG A 298 -20.29 8.68 -14.31
N HIS A 299 -20.83 9.88 -14.53
CA HIS A 299 -20.09 11.01 -15.08
C HIS A 299 -18.99 11.54 -14.15
N ASP A 300 -19.12 11.31 -12.84
CA ASP A 300 -18.20 11.88 -11.85
C ASP A 300 -16.79 11.25 -11.88
N ILE A 301 -16.62 10.09 -12.53
CA ILE A 301 -15.31 9.46 -12.66
C ILE A 301 -14.40 10.39 -13.48
N ASN A 302 -13.31 10.83 -12.87
CA ASN A 302 -12.43 11.85 -13.43
C ASN A 302 -10.92 11.50 -13.26
N ILE A 303 -10.61 10.21 -13.16
CA ILE A 303 -9.23 9.68 -13.15
C ILE A 303 -8.96 8.84 -14.40
N TYR A 304 -7.68 8.52 -14.65
CA TYR A 304 -7.25 7.69 -15.77
C TYR A 304 -7.48 6.19 -15.54
N ASP A 305 -7.85 5.46 -16.58
CA ASP A 305 -7.97 3.99 -16.63
C ASP A 305 -6.98 3.31 -17.61
N LYS A 306 -6.34 4.13 -18.46
CA LYS A 306 -5.18 3.77 -19.27
C LYS A 306 -3.98 4.61 -18.84
N MET A 307 -2.87 3.97 -18.48
CA MET A 307 -1.73 4.63 -17.83
C MET A 307 -0.38 4.05 -18.27
N SER A 308 0.55 4.90 -18.70
CA SER A 308 1.95 4.52 -18.95
C SER A 308 2.91 5.67 -18.61
N ALA A 309 4.07 5.34 -18.05
CA ALA A 309 5.07 6.31 -17.62
C ALA A 309 6.48 5.82 -17.90
N GLN A 310 7.38 6.76 -18.15
CA GLN A 310 8.82 6.55 -18.09
C GLN A 310 9.39 7.31 -16.88
N VAL A 311 10.22 6.64 -16.09
CA VAL A 311 10.84 7.21 -14.88
C VAL A 311 12.35 7.08 -14.97
N LYS A 312 13.06 8.19 -14.76
CA LYS A 312 14.53 8.19 -14.61
C LYS A 312 14.87 8.15 -13.13
N TYR A 313 15.79 7.26 -12.76
CA TYR A 313 16.33 7.13 -11.41
C TYR A 313 17.68 7.83 -11.28
N ALA A 314 18.04 8.23 -10.06
CA ALA A 314 19.27 8.96 -9.78
C ALA A 314 20.55 8.16 -10.10
N ASN A 315 20.51 6.82 -10.06
CA ASN A 315 21.60 5.96 -10.52
C ASN A 315 21.65 5.74 -12.05
N GLY A 316 20.78 6.40 -12.81
CA GLY A 316 20.71 6.31 -14.27
C GLY A 316 19.82 5.20 -14.82
N VAL A 317 19.21 4.37 -13.97
CA VAL A 317 18.24 3.35 -14.42
C VAL A 317 17.00 4.03 -15.00
N VAL A 318 16.51 3.51 -16.13
CA VAL A 318 15.27 3.97 -16.76
C VAL A 318 14.19 2.90 -16.63
N LEU A 319 13.06 3.26 -16.05
CA LEU A 319 11.88 2.42 -15.93
C LEU A 319 10.86 2.76 -17.02
N ASN A 320 10.35 1.75 -17.71
CA ASN A 320 9.11 1.80 -18.49
C ASN A 320 8.00 1.10 -17.70
N TYR A 321 6.94 1.84 -17.38
CA TYR A 321 5.83 1.36 -16.57
C TYR A 321 4.50 1.44 -17.33
N SER A 322 3.62 0.46 -17.14
CA SER A 322 2.22 0.55 -17.57
C SER A 322 1.26 -0.10 -16.58
N LEU A 323 0.07 0.47 -16.46
CA LEU A 323 -1.06 -0.08 -15.73
C LEU A 323 -2.30 -0.10 -16.62
N THR A 324 -2.83 -1.29 -16.87
CA THR A 324 -4.12 -1.47 -17.55
C THR A 324 -5.16 -1.86 -16.52
N THR A 325 -6.28 -1.13 -16.44
CA THR A 325 -7.27 -1.36 -15.39
C THR A 325 -8.49 -2.17 -15.84
N TYR A 326 -8.46 -2.73 -17.05
CA TYR A 326 -9.59 -3.45 -17.66
C TYR A 326 -9.08 -4.63 -18.52
N SER A 327 -8.00 -5.26 -18.06
CA SER A 327 -7.42 -6.45 -18.68
C SER A 327 -8.38 -7.65 -18.59
N PRO A 328 -8.30 -8.63 -19.50
CA PRO A 328 -9.03 -9.89 -19.35
C PRO A 328 -8.56 -10.76 -18.18
N PHE A 329 -7.39 -10.48 -17.59
CA PHE A 329 -6.82 -11.18 -16.44
C PHE A 329 -6.08 -10.22 -15.51
N GLU A 330 -5.87 -10.63 -14.27
CA GLU A 330 -5.05 -9.94 -13.30
C GLU A 330 -3.68 -10.61 -13.20
N GLY A 331 -2.63 -9.81 -13.08
CA GLY A 331 -1.28 -10.30 -12.95
C GLY A 331 -0.26 -9.24 -13.35
N TRP A 332 1.00 -9.60 -13.31
CA TRP A 332 2.07 -8.67 -13.61
C TRP A 332 3.32 -9.37 -14.10
N ARG A 333 4.16 -8.60 -14.80
CA ARG A 333 5.49 -9.04 -15.24
C ARG A 333 6.48 -7.89 -15.13
N VAL A 334 7.69 -8.20 -14.71
CA VAL A 334 8.80 -7.27 -14.64
C VAL A 334 10.05 -7.90 -15.24
N ALA A 335 10.83 -7.09 -15.95
CA ALA A 335 12.16 -7.45 -16.38
C ALA A 335 13.16 -6.40 -15.94
N PHE A 336 14.24 -6.85 -15.30
CA PHE A 336 15.38 -6.00 -14.92
C PHE A 336 16.52 -6.32 -15.87
N ASN A 337 16.94 -5.34 -16.66
CA ASN A 337 18.06 -5.46 -17.57
C ASN A 337 19.30 -4.87 -16.88
N GLY A 338 20.35 -5.67 -16.78
CA GLY A 338 21.66 -5.25 -16.30
C GLY A 338 22.75 -5.49 -17.33
N LYS A 339 23.95 -4.98 -17.06
CA LYS A 339 25.08 -5.10 -17.99
C LYS A 339 25.55 -6.53 -18.22
N ASP A 340 25.29 -7.44 -17.27
CA ASP A 340 25.75 -8.82 -17.31
C ASP A 340 24.62 -9.84 -17.49
N GLY A 341 23.37 -9.38 -17.57
CA GLY A 341 22.22 -10.29 -17.67
C GLY A 341 20.85 -9.63 -17.55
N ARG A 342 19.83 -10.46 -17.32
CA ARG A 342 18.44 -10.05 -17.15
C ARG A 342 17.72 -10.93 -16.13
N VAL A 343 16.96 -10.31 -15.22
CA VAL A 343 16.03 -11.01 -14.33
C VAL A 343 14.61 -10.82 -14.84
N GLU A 344 13.87 -11.91 -15.04
CA GLU A 344 12.44 -11.87 -15.33
C GLU A 344 11.64 -12.47 -14.18
N ALA A 345 10.59 -11.77 -13.77
CA ALA A 345 9.67 -12.21 -12.74
C ALA A 345 8.22 -11.88 -13.14
N TRP A 346 7.29 -12.73 -12.76
CA TRP A 346 5.87 -12.56 -13.05
C TRP A 346 5.00 -13.32 -12.05
N GLN A 347 3.76 -12.88 -11.89
CA GLN A 347 2.73 -13.63 -11.18
C GLN A 347 1.40 -13.51 -11.90
N ASP A 348 0.57 -14.54 -11.69
CA ASP A 348 -0.83 -14.61 -12.12
C ASP A 348 -1.05 -14.43 -13.63
N ILE A 349 -0.06 -14.80 -14.45
CA ILE A 349 -0.17 -14.79 -15.91
C ILE A 349 -0.79 -16.12 -16.40
N PRO A 350 -2.06 -16.15 -16.84
CA PRO A 350 -2.80 -17.42 -16.98
C PRO A 350 -2.20 -18.40 -18.00
N TRP A 351 -1.73 -17.89 -19.15
CA TRP A 351 -1.13 -18.73 -20.21
C TRP A 351 0.28 -19.24 -19.87
N MET A 352 0.93 -18.69 -18.84
CA MET A 352 2.20 -19.22 -18.35
C MET A 352 2.00 -20.42 -17.43
N LYS A 353 0.79 -20.60 -16.89
CA LYS A 353 0.42 -21.72 -16.00
C LYS A 353 -0.50 -22.77 -16.65
N ASN A 354 -0.99 -22.54 -17.87
CA ASN A 354 -2.08 -23.33 -18.48
C ASN A 354 -3.33 -23.40 -17.58
N GLU A 355 -3.62 -22.32 -16.85
CA GLU A 355 -4.73 -22.25 -15.90
C GLU A 355 -5.89 -21.41 -16.47
N ASN A 356 -7.11 -21.95 -16.37
CA ASN A 356 -8.36 -21.23 -16.61
C ASN A 356 -9.09 -21.07 -15.28
N LEU A 357 -8.68 -20.09 -14.46
CA LEU A 357 -9.29 -19.81 -13.16
C LEU A 357 -10.21 -18.60 -13.22
N ASP A 358 -11.28 -18.63 -12.41
CA ASP A 358 -12.15 -17.48 -12.23
C ASP A 358 -11.38 -16.34 -11.54
N GLN A 359 -11.35 -15.20 -12.22
CA GLN A 359 -10.52 -14.07 -11.82
C GLN A 359 -11.03 -13.35 -10.56
N SER A 360 -12.33 -13.48 -10.25
CA SER A 360 -12.91 -12.89 -9.03
C SER A 360 -12.57 -13.73 -7.80
N GLU A 361 -12.54 -15.06 -7.95
CA GLU A 361 -12.10 -15.98 -6.90
C GLU A 361 -10.62 -15.79 -6.56
N LEU A 362 -9.76 -15.58 -7.57
CA LEU A 362 -8.34 -15.27 -7.36
C LEU A 362 -8.13 -13.99 -6.55
N HIS A 363 -8.79 -12.89 -6.94
CA HIS A 363 -8.71 -11.63 -6.19
C HIS A 363 -9.23 -11.77 -4.75
N ALA A 364 -10.31 -12.53 -4.55
CA ALA A 364 -10.83 -12.80 -3.21
C ALA A 364 -9.84 -13.60 -2.36
N ALA A 365 -9.12 -14.56 -2.95
CA ALA A 365 -8.09 -15.33 -2.28
C ALA A 365 -6.88 -14.47 -1.88
N GLU A 366 -6.38 -13.59 -2.77
CA GLU A 366 -5.26 -12.66 -2.46
C GLU A 366 -5.59 -11.77 -1.25
N MET A 367 -6.84 -11.28 -1.20
CA MET A 367 -7.32 -10.37 -0.16
C MET A 367 -7.72 -11.08 1.14
N ASN A 368 -7.75 -12.41 1.16
CA ASN A 368 -8.13 -13.19 2.34
C ASN A 368 -7.06 -13.07 3.43
N GLN A 369 -7.51 -12.85 4.67
CA GLN A 369 -6.67 -12.62 5.85
C GLN A 369 -6.59 -13.82 6.78
N ASN A 370 -7.32 -14.90 6.50
CA ASN A 370 -7.21 -16.15 7.25
C ASN A 370 -5.96 -16.90 6.77
N ASN A 371 -5.02 -17.18 7.68
CA ASN A 371 -3.81 -17.94 7.37
C ASN A 371 -4.18 -19.38 6.96
N GLY A 372 -3.65 -19.88 5.83
CA GLY A 372 -3.66 -21.31 5.50
C GLY A 372 -4.44 -21.70 4.24
N GLY A 373 -3.91 -21.36 3.07
CA GLY A 373 -4.12 -22.20 1.88
C GLY A 373 -2.87 -23.05 1.67
N ASP A 374 -3.01 -24.37 1.61
CA ASP A 374 -1.93 -25.34 1.37
C ASP A 374 -1.32 -25.26 -0.06
N ASP A 375 -1.79 -24.34 -0.90
CA ASP A 375 -1.30 -24.12 -2.25
C ASP A 375 0.01 -23.30 -2.24
N VAL A 376 1.10 -23.96 -1.81
CA VAL A 376 2.46 -23.45 -2.07
C VAL A 376 2.80 -23.73 -3.53
N GLU A 377 2.38 -22.84 -4.41
CA GLU A 377 2.84 -22.87 -5.80
C GLU A 377 4.26 -22.32 -5.91
N ALA A 378 5.08 -22.94 -6.76
CA ALA A 378 6.38 -22.38 -7.11
C ALA A 378 6.22 -21.50 -8.35
N ASN A 379 6.21 -20.18 -8.18
CA ASN A 379 6.38 -19.27 -9.31
C ASN A 379 7.88 -19.10 -9.55
N PRO A 380 8.39 -19.33 -10.78
CA PRO A 380 9.81 -19.16 -11.04
C PRO A 380 10.18 -17.68 -11.20
N VAL A 381 11.41 -17.35 -10.82
CA VAL A 381 12.14 -16.17 -11.31
C VAL A 381 13.19 -16.68 -12.29
N ILE A 382 13.28 -16.06 -13.47
CA ILE A 382 14.24 -16.48 -14.50
C ILE A 382 15.44 -15.54 -14.49
N LEU A 383 16.62 -16.12 -14.31
CA LEU A 383 17.89 -15.40 -14.34
C LEU A 383 18.62 -15.73 -15.64
N HIS A 384 18.78 -14.74 -16.51
CA HIS A 384 19.59 -14.82 -17.72
C HIS A 384 20.94 -14.18 -17.44
N ASN A 385 22.03 -14.90 -17.70
CA ASN A 385 23.36 -14.33 -17.75
C ASN A 385 23.78 -14.23 -19.21
N LEU A 386 24.41 -13.12 -19.61
CA LEU A 386 24.99 -13.00 -20.94
C LEU A 386 25.95 -14.18 -21.15
N TRP A 387 25.77 -14.92 -22.24
CA TRP A 387 26.62 -16.05 -22.64
C TRP A 387 26.44 -17.36 -21.87
N ASN A 388 25.51 -17.46 -20.92
CA ASN A 388 25.22 -18.72 -20.23
C ASN A 388 23.75 -19.15 -20.41
N LYS A 389 23.46 -20.41 -20.09
CA LYS A 389 22.07 -20.88 -20.01
C LYS A 389 21.34 -20.11 -18.90
N TYR A 390 20.07 -19.82 -19.12
CA TYR A 390 19.23 -19.23 -18.09
C TYR A 390 19.03 -20.22 -16.93
N GLN A 391 18.76 -19.68 -15.75
CA GLN A 391 18.42 -20.43 -14.55
C GLN A 391 16.96 -20.17 -14.18
N THR A 392 16.24 -21.24 -13.86
CA THR A 392 14.90 -21.16 -13.29
C THR A 392 15.01 -21.29 -11.78
N ILE A 393 14.69 -20.22 -11.06
CA ILE A 393 14.77 -20.16 -9.61
C ILE A 393 13.34 -20.33 -9.06
N PRO A 394 12.98 -21.51 -8.51
CA PRO A 394 11.65 -21.70 -7.94
C PRO A 394 11.53 -20.86 -6.65
N VAL A 395 10.39 -20.19 -6.49
CA VAL A 395 10.11 -19.41 -5.29
C VAL A 395 8.76 -19.82 -4.73
N ALA A 396 8.76 -20.22 -3.47
CA ALA A 396 7.53 -20.55 -2.75
C ALA A 396 6.59 -19.35 -2.72
N HIS A 397 5.34 -19.57 -3.06
CA HIS A 397 4.29 -18.57 -3.07
C HIS A 397 3.17 -18.96 -2.12
N GLU A 398 2.76 -18.06 -1.24
CA GLU A 398 1.58 -18.22 -0.39
C GLU A 398 0.44 -17.40 -1.01
N ARG A 399 -0.71 -18.03 -1.36
CA ARG A 399 -1.81 -17.32 -2.05
C ARG A 399 -2.50 -16.24 -1.21
N GLY A 400 -2.49 -16.33 0.12
CA GLY A 400 -3.16 -15.39 1.02
C GLY A 400 -2.28 -14.21 1.46
N GLY A 401 -2.90 -13.08 1.82
CA GLY A 401 -2.21 -11.95 2.43
C GLY A 401 -1.13 -11.34 1.55
N HIS A 402 -1.42 -11.17 0.26
CA HIS A 402 -0.50 -10.59 -0.73
C HIS A 402 0.82 -11.35 -0.85
N GLY A 403 0.75 -12.64 -1.16
CA GLY A 403 1.95 -13.46 -1.26
C GLY A 403 2.56 -13.79 0.11
N GLY A 404 1.78 -13.75 1.19
CA GLY A 404 2.25 -13.93 2.58
C GLY A 404 2.93 -12.71 3.21
N GLY A 405 2.96 -11.56 2.55
CA GLY A 405 3.61 -10.34 3.05
C GLY A 405 2.90 -9.70 4.23
N ASP A 406 1.58 -9.84 4.30
CA ASP A 406 0.72 -9.23 5.33
C ASP A 406 1.12 -9.64 6.76
N GLY A 407 1.24 -10.95 7.02
CA GLY A 407 1.62 -11.45 8.34
C GLY A 407 3.08 -11.13 8.71
N ARG A 408 3.99 -11.22 7.74
CA ARG A 408 5.42 -10.94 7.95
C ARG A 408 5.67 -9.46 8.30
N LEU A 409 4.97 -8.55 7.62
CA LEU A 409 4.97 -7.12 7.97
C LEU A 409 4.50 -6.90 9.41
N GLN A 410 3.36 -7.50 9.79
CA GLN A 410 2.80 -7.32 11.12
C GLN A 410 3.68 -7.95 12.22
N ASP A 411 4.26 -9.12 11.98
CA ASP A 411 5.21 -9.76 12.89
C ASP A 411 6.46 -8.90 13.08
N LYS A 412 6.98 -8.29 12.00
CA LYS A 412 8.07 -7.33 12.11
C LYS A 412 7.68 -6.13 12.98
N ILE A 413 6.48 -5.57 12.80
CA ILE A 413 6.07 -4.36 13.53
C ILE A 413 5.80 -4.65 15.00
N PHE A 414 5.12 -5.76 15.32
CA PHE A 414 4.57 -6.00 16.65
C PHE A 414 5.29 -7.08 17.47
N LYS A 415 5.79 -8.16 16.85
CA LYS A 415 6.45 -9.26 17.57
C LYS A 415 7.95 -9.03 17.72
N ASP A 416 8.64 -8.67 16.65
CA ASP A 416 10.10 -8.45 16.69
C ASP A 416 10.52 -7.19 15.90
N PRO A 417 10.20 -6.00 16.44
CA PRO A 417 10.57 -4.74 15.81
C PRO A 417 12.09 -4.51 15.81
N SER A 418 12.83 -5.19 16.69
CA SER A 418 14.30 -5.20 16.71
C SER A 418 14.96 -6.18 15.75
N ALA A 419 14.22 -7.11 15.13
CA ALA A 419 14.79 -8.10 14.22
C ALA A 419 15.70 -7.44 13.16
N PRO A 420 16.86 -8.00 12.82
CA PRO A 420 17.63 -7.51 11.68
C PRO A 420 16.79 -7.50 10.41
N ASP A 421 16.87 -6.41 9.65
CA ASP A 421 16.20 -6.26 8.35
C ASP A 421 17.25 -5.95 7.25
N PRO A 422 18.09 -6.94 6.88
CA PRO A 422 19.25 -6.72 6.00
C PRO A 422 18.87 -6.36 4.57
N LEU A 423 17.59 -6.49 4.20
CA LEU A 423 17.08 -6.09 2.89
C LEU A 423 16.22 -4.83 2.97
N HIS A 424 16.07 -4.22 4.14
CA HIS A 424 15.29 -2.99 4.37
C HIS A 424 13.83 -3.11 3.86
N HIS A 425 13.15 -4.17 4.27
CA HIS A 425 11.73 -4.36 3.99
C HIS A 425 10.85 -3.33 4.70
N ALA A 426 11.22 -2.89 5.90
CA ALA A 426 10.49 -1.87 6.64
C ALA A 426 10.52 -0.54 5.86
N ALA A 427 9.36 0.07 5.68
CA ALA A 427 9.19 1.29 4.90
C ALA A 427 8.72 2.45 5.77
N GLY A 428 9.46 3.56 5.71
CA GLY A 428 9.18 4.78 6.47
C GLY A 428 8.55 5.90 5.64
N VAL A 429 8.56 7.11 6.20
CA VAL A 429 7.98 8.30 5.54
C VAL A 429 8.59 8.57 4.16
N ARG A 430 9.91 8.42 4.02
CA ARG A 430 10.59 8.68 2.75
C ARG A 430 10.20 7.68 1.68
N ASP A 431 10.05 6.40 2.03
CA ASP A 431 9.58 5.37 1.10
C ASP A 431 8.17 5.71 0.57
N GLY A 432 7.25 6.03 1.49
CA GLY A 432 5.89 6.43 1.13
C GLY A 432 5.81 7.72 0.32
N ALA A 433 6.70 8.69 0.61
CA ALA A 433 6.80 9.92 -0.15
C ALA A 433 7.32 9.64 -1.57
N MET A 434 8.47 8.99 -1.70
CA MET A 434 9.06 8.72 -3.02
C MET A 434 8.17 7.87 -3.92
N SER A 435 7.41 6.92 -3.36
CA SER A 435 6.47 6.12 -4.15
C SER A 435 5.26 6.92 -4.62
N CYS A 436 4.65 7.76 -3.76
CA CYS A 436 3.48 8.54 -4.14
C CYS A 436 3.85 9.73 -5.05
N LEU A 437 5.04 10.30 -4.88
CA LEU A 437 5.55 11.40 -5.71
C LEU A 437 5.74 10.98 -7.17
N ILE A 438 6.12 9.73 -7.46
CA ILE A 438 6.11 9.22 -8.85
C ILE A 438 4.70 9.30 -9.44
N GLY A 439 3.69 8.87 -8.69
CA GLY A 439 2.30 8.92 -9.14
C GLY A 439 1.75 10.35 -9.30
N ILE A 440 2.14 11.25 -8.39
CA ILE A 440 1.80 12.68 -8.46
C ILE A 440 2.47 13.34 -9.68
N ALA A 441 3.76 13.05 -9.91
CA ALA A 441 4.53 13.53 -11.04
C ALA A 441 3.94 13.02 -12.38
N ALA A 442 3.57 11.73 -12.45
CA ALA A 442 2.93 11.17 -13.63
C ALA A 442 1.62 11.91 -13.97
N ARG A 443 0.76 12.15 -12.97
CA ARG A 443 -0.47 12.94 -13.15
C ARG A 443 -0.18 14.36 -13.67
N LYS A 444 0.77 15.07 -13.05
CA LYS A 444 1.17 16.42 -13.49
C LYS A 444 1.79 16.42 -14.89
N SER A 445 2.53 15.38 -15.24
CA SER A 445 3.12 15.22 -16.58
C SER A 445 2.04 15.07 -17.64
N ILE A 446 1.02 14.24 -17.39
CA ILE A 446 -0.13 14.09 -18.30
C ILE A 446 -0.86 15.43 -18.49
N GLU A 447 -1.07 16.17 -17.40
CA GLU A 447 -1.79 17.45 -17.43
C GLU A 447 -1.01 18.57 -18.13
N SER A 448 0.31 18.59 -18.00
CA SER A 448 1.17 19.62 -18.58
C SER A 448 1.70 19.26 -19.97
N GLY A 449 1.73 17.99 -20.34
CA GLY A 449 2.40 17.48 -21.54
C GLY A 449 3.94 17.47 -21.47
N HIS A 450 4.53 17.68 -20.28
CA HIS A 450 5.97 17.80 -20.08
C HIS A 450 6.49 16.85 -18.99
N PRO A 451 7.79 16.50 -18.99
CA PRO A 451 8.40 15.77 -17.87
C PRO A 451 8.34 16.59 -16.58
N VAL A 452 8.19 15.92 -15.44
CA VAL A 452 8.15 16.53 -14.09
C VAL A 452 9.32 16.02 -13.27
N ARG A 453 10.09 16.93 -12.67
CA ARG A 453 11.19 16.57 -11.76
C ARG A 453 10.67 16.35 -10.35
N ILE A 454 11.10 15.27 -9.70
CA ILE A 454 10.65 14.91 -8.35
C ILE A 454 11.04 15.98 -7.31
N ALA A 455 12.24 16.56 -7.48
CA ALA A 455 12.75 17.63 -6.62
C ALA A 455 11.92 18.95 -6.68
N GLU A 456 11.01 19.08 -7.64
CA GLU A 456 10.10 20.25 -7.73
C GLU A 456 8.82 20.07 -6.90
N LEU A 457 8.57 18.86 -6.37
CA LEU A 457 7.33 18.53 -5.67
C LEU A 457 7.44 18.67 -4.14
N THR A 458 8.61 18.37 -3.59
CA THR A 458 8.91 18.41 -2.15
C THR A 458 10.37 18.79 -1.97
N ASP A 459 10.79 19.05 -0.73
CA ASP A 459 12.19 19.31 -0.38
C ASP A 459 13.07 18.05 -0.30
N LEU A 460 12.57 16.88 -0.72
CA LEU A 460 13.36 15.67 -0.79
C LEU A 460 14.29 15.66 -2.00
N GLU A 461 15.58 15.59 -1.75
CA GLU A 461 16.60 15.40 -2.79
C GLU A 461 16.73 13.91 -3.17
N PRO A 462 16.58 13.53 -4.45
CA PRO A 462 16.76 12.14 -4.90
C PRO A 462 18.16 11.59 -4.64
N ARG A 463 18.26 10.36 -4.15
CA ARG A 463 19.52 9.65 -3.87
C ARG A 463 19.79 8.56 -4.92
N ALA A 464 21.03 8.47 -5.38
CA ALA A 464 21.47 7.39 -6.29
C ALA A 464 21.54 6.02 -5.60
N GLU A 465 21.71 6.01 -4.27
CA GLU A 465 21.68 4.82 -3.42
C GLU A 465 20.75 5.12 -2.23
N ARG A 466 19.70 4.31 -2.04
CA ARG A 466 18.69 4.56 -1.01
C ARG A 466 19.05 3.92 0.31
N LEU A 467 19.64 2.73 0.23
CA LEU A 467 20.00 1.86 1.33
C LEU A 467 21.52 1.95 1.55
N LEU A 468 21.99 3.09 2.08
CA LEU A 468 23.37 3.19 2.59
C LEU A 468 23.40 2.66 4.03
N ASP A 469 24.42 1.85 4.33
CA ASP A 469 24.70 1.26 5.66
C ASP A 469 24.85 2.30 6.78
#